data_AF-A0A5N8UI12-F1
#
_entry.id   AF-A0A5N8UI12-F1
#
_cell.length_a   1.000
_cell.length_b   1.000
_cell.length_c   1.000
_cell.angle_alpha   90.00
_cell.angle_beta   90.00
_cell.angle_gamma   90.00
#
_symmetry.space_group_name_H-M   'P 1'
#
loop_
_entity.id
_entity.type
_entity.pdbx_description
1 polymer ?
#
loop_
_entity_poly.entity_id
_entity_poly.type
_entity_poly.pdbx_seq_one_letter_code
_entity_poly.pdbx_strand_id
1 'polypeptide(L)' 'MSKLNIPESEKVPTNPVEQEGPSSLDDAAEDIKLAVDLIYLFESNKIETEVALSAIEIVKADLMSKRGKPAI' A
#
# COMPACT_ATOMS: atom_id res chain seq x y z
N MET A 1 32.24 -41.54 -32.98
CA MET A 1 32.15 -40.85 -31.69
C MET A 1 30.80 -40.17 -31.63
N SER A 2 29.87 -40.78 -30.91
CA SER A 2 28.47 -40.37 -30.81
C SER A 2 28.35 -39.22 -29.81
N LYS A 3 27.76 -38.10 -30.21
CA LYS A 3 27.45 -37.00 -29.29
C LYS A 3 26.37 -37.46 -28.32
N LEU A 4 26.66 -37.33 -27.02
CA LEU A 4 25.76 -37.65 -25.92
C LEU A 4 24.57 -36.68 -25.96
N ASN A 5 23.36 -37.23 -26.09
CA ASN A 5 22.11 -36.51 -25.92
C ASN A 5 21.74 -36.56 -24.44
N ILE A 6 21.85 -35.45 -23.72
CA ILE A 6 21.34 -35.32 -22.34
C ILE A 6 19.92 -34.73 -22.44
N PRO A 7 18.87 -35.44 -21.99
CA PRO A 7 17.60 -34.81 -21.68
C PRO A 7 17.68 -34.24 -20.26
N GLU A 8 17.98 -32.95 -20.10
CA GLU A 8 17.64 -32.23 -18.86
C GLU A 8 16.12 -32.06 -18.86
N SER A 9 15.41 -32.93 -18.14
CA SER A 9 15.08 -32.81 -16.72
C SER A 9 14.13 -31.64 -16.47
N GLU A 10 12.87 -32.03 -16.33
CA GLU A 10 11.98 -31.54 -15.30
C GLU A 10 11.49 -30.09 -15.40
N LYS A 11 10.34 -29.97 -16.06
CA LYS A 11 9.22 -29.08 -15.78
C LYS A 11 9.28 -28.41 -14.39
N VAL A 12 9.88 -27.23 -14.30
CA VAL A 12 9.40 -26.22 -13.35
C VAL A 12 8.17 -25.59 -14.00
N PRO A 13 6.96 -25.73 -13.43
CA PRO A 13 5.87 -24.86 -13.84
C PRO A 13 6.31 -23.45 -13.46
N THR A 14 6.72 -22.67 -14.44
CA THR A 14 6.72 -21.22 -14.31
C THR A 14 5.26 -20.86 -14.10
N ASN A 15 4.83 -20.80 -12.83
CA ASN A 15 3.63 -20.03 -12.50
C ASN A 15 3.85 -18.68 -13.17
N PRO A 16 2.94 -18.23 -14.05
CA PRO A 16 2.92 -16.81 -14.31
C PRO A 16 2.68 -16.20 -12.93
N VAL A 17 3.63 -15.40 -12.45
CA VAL A 17 3.29 -14.40 -11.46
C VAL A 17 2.18 -13.62 -12.14
N GLU A 18 0.95 -13.92 -11.74
CA GLU A 18 -0.22 -13.11 -12.01
C GLU A 18 0.14 -11.74 -11.43
N GLN A 19 0.70 -10.90 -12.30
CA GLN A 19 0.60 -9.46 -12.15
C GLN A 19 -0.87 -9.15 -12.39
N GLU A 20 -1.68 -9.40 -11.37
CA GLU A 20 -3.06 -8.94 -11.36
C GLU A 20 -3.05 -7.42 -11.28
N GLY A 21 -3.89 -6.83 -12.13
CA GLY A 21 -4.20 -5.41 -12.11
C GLY A 21 -4.88 -4.98 -10.80
N PRO A 22 -5.37 -3.73 -10.74
CA PRO A 22 -5.68 -3.02 -9.50
C PRO A 22 -6.78 -3.72 -8.70
N SER A 23 -6.43 -4.54 -7.71
CA SER A 23 -7.42 -5.06 -6.77
C SER A 23 -6.79 -5.50 -5.46
N SER A 24 -6.71 -4.58 -4.49
CA SER A 24 -6.89 -4.95 -3.08
C SER A 24 -7.10 -3.76 -2.12
N LEU A 25 -7.23 -2.52 -2.62
CA LEU A 25 -7.70 -1.43 -1.75
C LEU A 25 -9.18 -1.57 -1.38
N ASP A 26 -9.97 -2.23 -2.22
CA ASP A 26 -11.40 -2.41 -1.95
C ASP A 26 -11.67 -3.35 -0.76
N ASP A 27 -10.73 -4.24 -0.43
CA ASP A 27 -10.83 -5.16 0.72
C ASP A 27 -9.98 -4.73 1.92
N ALA A 28 -9.23 -3.63 1.82
CA ALA A 28 -8.40 -3.13 2.90
C ALA A 28 -9.25 -2.59 4.07
N ALA A 29 -8.67 -2.55 5.27
CA ALA A 29 -9.30 -1.89 6.42
C ALA A 29 -9.52 -0.39 6.14
N GLU A 30 -10.57 0.19 6.73
CA GLU A 30 -10.98 1.59 6.45
C GLU A 30 -9.86 2.60 6.72
N ASP A 31 -9.05 2.37 7.75
CA ASP A 31 -7.88 3.19 8.10
C ASP A 31 -6.78 3.12 7.04
N ILE A 32 -6.54 1.95 6.46
CA ILE A 32 -5.59 1.76 5.36
C ILE A 32 -6.06 2.51 4.11
N LYS A 33 -7.34 2.39 3.75
CA LYS A 33 -7.90 3.11 2.60
C LYS A 33 -7.77 4.62 2.76
N LEU A 34 -8.14 5.13 3.94
CA LEU A 34 -8.02 6.55 4.26
C LEU A 34 -6.56 7.02 4.22
N ALA A 35 -5.61 6.21 4.71
CA ALA A 35 -4.19 6.55 4.62
C ALA A 35 -3.73 6.68 3.17
N VAL A 36 -4.18 5.78 2.27
CA VAL A 36 -3.87 5.88 0.84
C VAL A 36 -4.49 7.11 0.20
N ASP A 37 -5.75 7.43 0.51
CA ASP A 37 -6.41 8.64 0.01
C ASP A 37 -5.66 9.90 0.44
N LEU A 38 -5.21 9.96 1.71
CA LEU A 38 -4.43 11.08 2.23
C LEU A 38 -3.07 11.21 1.55
N ILE A 39 -2.36 10.10 1.32
CA ILE A 39 -1.09 10.10 0.57
C ILE A 39 -1.31 10.63 -0.84
N TYR A 40 -2.30 10.10 -1.55
CA TYR A 40 -2.64 10.56 -2.89
C TYR A 40 -2.97 12.06 -2.92
N LEU A 41 -3.72 12.55 -1.94
CA LEU A 41 -4.05 13.97 -1.81
C LEU A 41 -2.79 14.83 -1.62
N PHE A 42 -1.86 14.42 -0.74
CA PHE A 42 -0.63 15.18 -0.52
C PHE A 42 0.28 15.19 -1.74
N GLU A 43 0.45 14.06 -2.40
CA GLU A 43 1.26 13.94 -3.62
C GLU A 43 0.68 14.75 -4.77
N SER A 44 -0.64 14.66 -4.99
CA SER A 44 -1.34 15.40 -6.05
C SER A 44 -1.24 16.91 -5.87
N ASN A 45 -1.15 17.39 -4.64
CA ASN A 45 -0.96 18.79 -4.30
C ASN A 45 0.51 19.19 -4.11
N LYS A 46 1.46 18.26 -4.35
CA LYS A 46 2.91 18.46 -4.22
C LYS A 46 3.30 19.02 -2.84
N ILE A 47 2.64 18.53 -1.80
CA ILE A 47 2.94 18.92 -0.42
C ILE A 47 4.27 18.28 -0.01
N GLU A 48 5.17 19.09 0.54
CA GLU A 48 6.44 18.59 1.08
C GLU A 48 6.20 17.61 2.23
N THR A 49 7.00 16.54 2.30
CA THR A 49 6.85 15.47 3.29
C THR A 49 6.83 16.00 4.72
N GLU A 50 7.72 16.93 5.07
CA GLU A 50 7.77 17.52 6.42
C GLU A 50 6.50 18.32 6.77
N VAL A 51 5.94 19.01 5.78
CA VAL A 51 4.67 19.76 5.96
C VAL A 51 3.51 18.78 6.14
N ALA A 52 3.46 17.70 5.34
CA ALA A 52 2.45 16.66 5.46
C ALA A 52 2.50 15.96 6.84
N LEU A 53 3.70 15.60 7.31
CA LEU A 53 3.89 14.98 8.64
C LEU A 53 3.42 15.91 9.76
N SER A 54 3.79 17.20 9.71
CA SER A 54 3.34 18.19 10.68
C SER A 54 1.81 18.33 10.69
N ALA A 55 1.18 18.38 9.52
CA ALA A 55 -0.27 18.44 9.39
C ALA A 55 -0.96 17.18 9.96
N ILE A 56 -0.40 15.99 9.72
CA ILE A 56 -0.94 14.73 10.26
C ILE A 56 -0.88 14.70 11.79
N GLU A 57 0.17 15.23 12.43
CA GLU A 57 0.22 15.33 13.90
C GLU A 57 -0.85 16.28 14.46
N ILE A 58 -1.14 17.38 13.76
CA ILE A 58 -2.24 18.30 14.12
C ILE A 58 -3.59 17.57 14.04
N VAL A 59 -3.86 16.87 12.94
CA VAL A 59 -5.11 16.11 12.74
C VAL A 59 -5.27 15.04 13.81
N LYS A 60 -4.21 14.27 14.08
CA LYS A 60 -4.18 13.24 15.12
C LYS A 60 -4.49 13.82 16.50
N ALA A 61 -3.90 14.96 16.86
CA ALA A 61 -4.17 15.65 18.13
C ALA A 61 -5.65 16.09 18.25
N ASP A 62 -6.24 16.64 17.20
CA ASP A 62 -7.67 17.02 17.16
C ASP A 62 -8.58 15.78 17.33
N LEU A 63 -8.30 14.70 16.61
CA LEU A 63 -9.05 13.44 16.73
C LEU A 63 -8.92 12.82 18.13
N MET A 64 -7.73 12.85 18.73
CA MET A 64 -7.54 12.40 20.12
C MET A 64 -8.34 13.26 21.09
N SER A 65 -8.34 14.58 20.92
CA SER A 65 -9.16 15.49 21.73
C SER A 65 -10.65 15.19 21.57
N LYS A 66 -11.13 14.88 20.36
CA LYS A 66 -12.53 14.53 20.10
C LYS A 66 -12.91 13.18 20.70
N ARG A 67 -12.01 12.19 20.62
CA ARG A 67 -12.19 10.86 21.23
C ARG A 67 -12.28 10.92 22.76
N GLY A 68 -11.58 11.87 23.39
CA GLY A 68 -11.52 12.06 24.84
C GLY A 68 -12.45 13.12 25.42
N LYS A 69 -13.28 13.80 24.61
CA LYS A 69 -14.20 14.86 25.10
C LYS A 69 -15.54 14.21 25.49
N PRO A 70 -15.90 14.10 26.79
CA PRO A 70 -17.29 13.85 27.15
C PRO A 70 -18.11 15.05 26.68
N ALA A 71 -19.28 14.80 26.09
CA ALA A 71 -20.24 15.84 25.83
C ALA A 71 -20.55 16.54 27.17
N ILE A 72 -20.15 17.81 27.27
CA ILE A 72 -20.58 18.73 28.33
C ILE A 72 -22.06 18.99 28.19
#